data_AF-A0A535AZD2-F1
#
_entry.id   AF-A0A535AZD2-F1
#
_cell.length_a   1.000
_cell.length_b   1.000
_cell.length_c   1.000
_cell.angle_alpha   90.00
_cell.angle_beta   90.00
_cell.angle_gamma   90.00
#
_symmetry.space_group_name_H-M   'P 1'
#
loop_
_entity.id
_entity.type
_entity.pdbx_description
1 polymer ?
#
loop_
_entity_poly.entity_id
_entity_poly.type
_entity_poly.pdbx_seq_one_letter_code
_entity_poly.pdbx_strand_id
1 'polypeptide(L)'
;MLTTKKGEAASPEIQDWANRIAKQVDNAVTVDVYYDSDSSTYVLRLAKGARVLVFRLSEAQVNSSGRETECERTLQRKIKDLWNLI
;
A
#
# COMPACT_ATOMS: atom_id res chain seq x y z
N MET A 1 -13.40 3.46 -3.39
CA MET A 1 -13.00 2.85 -2.10
C MET A 1 -12.20 1.63 -2.49
N LEU A 2 -11.13 1.31 -1.77
CA LEU A 2 -10.21 0.25 -2.22
C LEU A 2 -10.81 -1.14 -2.06
N THR A 3 -11.60 -1.36 -1.02
CA THR A 3 -12.29 -2.62 -0.76
C THR A 3 -13.52 -2.42 0.12
N THR A 4 -14.50 -3.31 0.00
CA THR A 4 -15.64 -3.44 0.93
C THR A 4 -15.33 -4.36 2.12
N LYS A 5 -14.27 -5.15 2.03
CA LYS A 5 -13.81 -6.04 3.10
C LYS A 5 -13.16 -5.22 4.22
N LYS A 6 -13.13 -5.82 5.40
CA LYS A 6 -12.59 -5.23 6.62
C LYS A 6 -11.53 -6.13 7.23
N GLY A 7 -10.65 -5.52 8.02
CA GLY A 7 -9.52 -6.18 8.66
C GLY A 7 -8.69 -7.05 7.71
N GLU A 8 -8.14 -8.14 8.24
CA GLU A 8 -7.25 -9.05 7.49
C GLU A 8 -7.85 -9.56 6.17
N ALA A 9 -9.18 -9.70 6.09
CA ALA A 9 -9.85 -10.16 4.87
C ALA A 9 -9.66 -9.21 3.67
N ALA A 10 -9.34 -7.94 3.92
CA ALA A 10 -9.06 -6.94 2.89
C ALA A 10 -7.59 -6.95 2.42
N SER A 11 -6.65 -7.51 3.19
CA SER A 11 -5.22 -7.49 2.87
C SER A 11 -4.90 -7.97 1.45
N PRO A 12 -5.49 -9.08 0.93
CA PRO A 12 -5.20 -9.55 -0.42
C PRO A 12 -5.62 -8.55 -1.51
N GLU A 13 -6.80 -7.91 -1.37
CA GLU A 13 -7.28 -6.94 -2.37
C GLU A 13 -6.44 -5.66 -2.38
N ILE A 14 -6.03 -5.21 -1.19
CA ILE A 14 -5.15 -4.05 -1.05
C ILE A 14 -3.77 -4.38 -1.62
N GLN A 15 -3.26 -5.60 -1.41
CA GLN A 15 -1.99 -6.05 -1.99
C GLN A 15 -2.04 -6.07 -3.52
N ASP A 16 -3.10 -6.64 -4.11
CA ASP A 16 -3.27 -6.70 -5.56
C ASP A 16 -3.38 -5.30 -6.16
N TRP A 17 -4.15 -4.42 -5.52
CA TRP A 17 -4.23 -3.01 -5.89
C TRP A 17 -2.85 -2.35 -5.83
N ALA A 18 -2.14 -2.48 -4.71
CA ALA A 18 -0.85 -1.82 -4.51
C ALA A 18 0.21 -2.32 -5.50
N ASN A 19 0.25 -3.62 -5.79
CA ASN A 19 1.16 -4.19 -6.78
C ASN A 19 0.84 -3.72 -8.21
N ARG A 20 -0.43 -3.50 -8.55
CA ARG A 20 -0.82 -2.94 -9.85
C ARG A 20 -0.28 -1.52 -10.03
N ILE A 21 -0.45 -0.67 -9.01
CA ILE A 21 0.09 0.69 -9.02
C ILE A 21 1.62 0.66 -9.02
N ALA A 22 2.24 -0.22 -8.23
CA ALA A 22 3.69 -0.37 -8.19
C ALA A 22 4.25 -0.67 -9.58
N LYS A 23 3.69 -1.65 -10.31
CA LYS A 23 4.11 -1.99 -11.67
C LYS A 23 3.99 -0.83 -12.67
N GLN A 24 3.02 0.07 -12.50
CA GLN A 24 2.88 1.25 -13.36
C GLN A 24 3.99 2.28 -13.14
N VAL A 25 4.54 2.35 -11.93
CA VAL A 25 5.60 3.31 -11.56
C VAL A 25 6.99 2.70 -11.71
N ASP A 26 7.15 1.46 -11.24
CA ASP A 26 8.39 0.69 -11.22
C ASP A 26 8.12 -0.81 -11.14
N ASN A 27 8.41 -1.53 -12.23
CA ASN A 27 8.23 -2.99 -12.28
C ASN A 27 9.17 -3.78 -11.36
N ALA A 28 10.23 -3.16 -10.82
CA ALA A 28 11.12 -3.81 -9.87
C ALA A 28 10.64 -3.70 -8.42
N VAL A 29 9.54 -2.98 -8.16
CA VAL A 29 8.97 -2.83 -6.82
C VAL A 29 7.89 -3.88 -6.58
N THR A 30 8.02 -4.59 -5.46
CA THR A 30 6.98 -5.48 -4.94
C THR A 30 6.35 -4.87 -3.69
N VAL A 31 5.06 -5.10 -3.49
CA VAL A 31 4.34 -4.67 -2.29
C VAL A 31 3.76 -5.87 -1.56
N ASP A 32 4.13 -6.03 -0.29
CA ASP A 32 3.49 -6.97 0.64
C ASP A 32 2.56 -6.19 1.57
N VAL A 33 1.39 -6.76 1.88
CA VAL A 33 0.41 -6.14 2.78
C VAL A 33 0.02 -7.11 3.88
N TYR A 34 0.02 -6.64 5.13
CA TYR A 34 -0.55 -7.35 6.27
C TYR A 34 -1.37 -6.39 7.13
N TYR A 35 -2.35 -6.91 7.85
CA TYR A 35 -3.20 -6.11 8.73
C TYR A 35 -2.68 -6.15 10.18
N ASP A 36 -2.57 -4.98 10.78
CA ASP A 36 -2.26 -4.77 12.20
C ASP A 36 -3.58 -4.46 12.93
N SER A 37 -4.13 -5.49 13.59
CA SER A 37 -5.41 -5.42 14.30
C SER A 37 -5.40 -4.45 15.48
N ASP A 38 -4.25 -4.29 16.14
CA ASP A 38 -4.13 -3.44 17.33
C ASP A 38 -4.26 -1.96 16.97
N SER A 39 -3.83 -1.59 15.77
CA SER A 39 -3.93 -0.23 15.25
C SER A 39 -5.01 -0.02 14.18
N SER A 40 -5.69 -1.09 13.76
CA SER A 40 -6.64 -1.10 12.64
C SER A 40 -6.03 -0.48 11.38
N THR A 41 -4.79 -0.88 11.05
CA THR A 41 -4.06 -0.39 9.88
C THR A 41 -3.58 -1.51 8.99
N TYR A 42 -3.49 -1.23 7.70
CA TYR A 42 -2.77 -2.05 6.74
C TYR A 42 -1.33 -1.55 6.66
N VAL A 43 -0.38 -2.44 6.89
CA VAL A 43 1.04 -2.16 6.73
C VAL A 43 1.47 -2.57 5.34
N LEU A 44 1.94 -1.60 4.55
CA LEU A 44 2.42 -1.80 3.20
C LEU A 44 3.95 -1.79 3.23
N ARG A 45 4.54 -2.92 2.85
CA ARG A 45 5.99 -3.09 2.73
C ARG A 45 6.38 -3.06 1.26
N LEU A 46 7.06 -2.00 0.85
CA LEU A 46 7.60 -1.84 -0.49
C LEU A 46 9.03 -2.37 -0.50
N ALA A 47 9.36 -3.24 -1.45
CA ALA A 47 10.70 -3.79 -1.62
C ALA A 47 11.23 -3.57 -3.04
N LYS A 48 12.51 -3.19 -3.15
CA LYS A 48 13.27 -3.10 -4.41
C LYS A 48 14.72 -3.52 -4.17
N GLY A 49 15.06 -4.75 -4.56
CA GLY A 49 16.36 -5.34 -4.22
C GLY A 49 16.56 -5.36 -2.69
N ALA A 50 17.66 -4.78 -2.19
CA ALA A 50 17.95 -4.68 -0.76
C ALA A 50 17.19 -3.54 -0.04
N ARG A 51 16.48 -2.67 -0.78
CA ARG A 51 15.80 -1.50 -0.21
C ARG A 51 14.39 -1.87 0.22
N VAL A 52 14.01 -1.41 1.40
CA VAL A 52 12.67 -1.60 1.96
C VAL A 52 12.16 -0.27 2.49
N LEU A 53 10.91 0.04 2.20
CA LEU A 53 10.18 1.15 2.80
C LEU A 53 8.84 0.63 3.30
N VAL A 54 8.50 0.96 4.55
CA VAL A 54 7.24 0.58 5.16
C VAL A 54 6.40 1.82 5.41
N PHE A 55 5.11 1.77 5.09
CA PHE A 55 4.14 2.77 5.50
C PHE A 55 2.80 2.13 5.82
N ARG A 56 1.87 2.91 6.37
CA ARG A 56 0.56 2.42 6.81
C ARG A 56 -0.57 3.18 6.14
N LEU A 57 -1.66 2.47 5.88
CA LEU A 57 -2.98 3.05 5.58
C LEU A 57 -3.95 2.61 6.67
N SER A 58 -4.72 3.52 7.23
CA SER A 58 -5.76 3.14 8.18
C SER A 58 -6.95 2.49 7.47
N GLU A 59 -7.67 1.62 8.17
CA GLU A 59 -8.89 1.01 7.65
C GLU A 59 -9.90 2.06 7.18
N ALA A 60 -10.05 3.15 7.94
CA ALA A 60 -10.88 4.28 7.54
C ALA A 60 -10.44 4.92 6.21
N GLN A 61 -9.15 4.99 5.90
CA GLN A 61 -8.67 5.51 4.61
C GLN A 61 -9.05 4.58 3.45
N VAL A 62 -8.87 3.27 3.63
CA VAL A 62 -9.08 2.26 2.59
C VAL A 62 -10.57 2.07 2.27
N ASN A 63 -11.43 2.09 3.29
CA ASN A 63 -12.86 1.82 3.15
C ASN A 63 -13.71 3.07 2.84
N SER A 64 -13.13 4.28 2.90
CA SER A 64 -13.88 5.51 2.57
C SER A 64 -14.02 5.72 1.06
N SER A 65 -15.22 6.06 0.62
CA SER A 65 -15.48 6.51 -0.76
C SER A 65 -14.69 7.80 -1.04
N GLY A 66 -14.10 7.89 -2.24
CA GLY A 66 -13.36 9.09 -2.68
C GLY A 66 -11.90 9.20 -2.20
N ARG A 67 -11.43 8.32 -1.32
CA ARG A 67 -10.02 8.33 -0.83
C ARG A 67 -9.03 7.50 -1.64
N GLU A 68 -9.52 6.78 -2.64
CA GLU A 68 -8.70 5.90 -3.47
C GLU A 68 -7.58 6.66 -4.21
N THR A 69 -7.92 7.79 -4.83
CA THR A 69 -6.92 8.64 -5.52
C THR A 69 -5.87 9.20 -4.55
N GLU A 70 -6.23 9.46 -3.29
CA GLU A 70 -5.29 9.92 -2.25
C GLU A 70 -4.34 8.78 -1.84
N CYS A 71 -4.88 7.58 -1.63
CA CYS A 71 -4.10 6.39 -1.30
C CYS A 71 -3.13 6.05 -2.45
N GLU A 72 -3.59 6.13 -3.70
CA GLU A 72 -2.77 5.91 -4.88
C GLU A 72 -1.64 6.95 -4.97
N ARG A 73 -1.96 8.24 -4.84
CA ARG A 73 -0.95 9.31 -4.85
C ARG A 73 0.10 9.10 -3.76
N THR A 74 -0.35 8.68 -2.57
CA THR A 74 0.55 8.37 -1.45
C THR A 74 1.47 7.20 -1.79
N LEU A 75 0.92 6.10 -2.33
CA LEU A 75 1.71 4.94 -2.73
C LEU A 75 2.74 5.30 -3.83
N GLN A 76 2.33 6.02 -4.86
CA GLN A 76 3.23 6.48 -5.93
C GLN A 76 4.36 7.35 -5.37
N ARG A 77 4.07 8.23 -4.41
CA ARG A 77 5.10 9.01 -3.72
C ARG A 77 6.05 8.12 -2.93
N LYS A 78 5.54 7.12 -2.21
CA LYS A 78 6.37 6.18 -1.43
C LYS A 78 7.28 5.31 -2.30
N ILE A 79 6.82 4.92 -3.49
CA ILE A 79 7.66 4.23 -4.48
C ILE A 79 8.82 5.14 -4.93
N LYS A 80 8.56 6.44 -5.16
CA LYS A 80 9.62 7.40 -5.48
C LYS A 80 10.55 7.66 -4.30
N ASP A 81 10.02 7.74 -3.08
CA ASP A 81 10.83 7.89 -1.86
C ASP A 81 11.81 6.70 -1.70
N LEU A 82 11.37 5.48 -2.02
CA LEU A 82 12.21 4.27 -2.01
C LEU A 82 13.42 4.37 -2.96
N TRP A 83 13.29 5.11 -4.06
CA TRP A 83 14.43 5.37 -4.97
C TRP A 83 15.49 6.26 -4.34
N ASN A 84 15.07 7.20 -3.48
CA ASN A 84 15.91 8.23 -2.87
C ASN A 84 16.59 7.80 -1.56
N LEU A 85 16.38 6.56 -1.10
CA LEU A 85 17.07 5.99 0.07
C LEU A 85 18.55 5.64 -0.24
N ILE A 86 19.29 6.59 -0.81
CA ILE A 86 20.72 6.50 -1.15
C ILE A 86 21.56 6.53 0.13
#